data_AF-A0A0G0X441-F1
#
_entry.id   AF-A0A0G0X441-F1
#
_cell.length_a   1.000
_cell.length_b   1.000
_cell.length_c   1.000
_cell.angle_alpha   90.00
_cell.angle_beta   90.00
_cell.angle_gamma   90.00
#
_symmetry.space_group_name_H-M   'P 1'
#
loop_
_entity.id
_entity.type
_entity.pdbx_description
1 polymer ?
#
loop_
_entity_poly.entity_id
_entity_poly.type
_entity_poly.pdbx_seq_one_letter_code
_entity_poly.pdbx_strand_id
1 'polypeptide(L)'
;MADVIVLCTSVEKSDDALESIAKENNIEVFRGSLNDVLERFLGAAQKFNVDYFVVFSGDNIFCDPELMDLGLNQMINNGLDFIKLP
;
A
#
# COMPACT_ATOMS: atom_id res chain seq x y z
N MET A 1 -0.67 12.67 5.82
CA MET A 1 -0.72 12.57 4.35
C MET A 1 0.47 11.73 3.93
N ALA A 2 0.22 10.63 3.22
CA ALA A 2 1.28 9.73 2.75
C ALA A 2 2.17 10.39 1.70
N ASP A 3 3.47 10.11 1.75
CA ASP A 3 4.45 10.60 0.77
C ASP A 3 4.30 9.92 -0.60
N VAL A 4 3.84 8.67 -0.60
CA VAL A 4 3.64 7.85 -1.80
C VAL A 4 2.40 6.95 -1.63
N ILE A 5 1.65 6.79 -2.72
CA ILE A 5 0.56 5.82 -2.81
C ILE A 5 0.98 4.79 -3.86
N VAL A 6 0.98 3.52 -3.47
CA VAL A 6 1.40 2.40 -4.32
C VAL A 6 0.29 1.37 -4.45
N LEU A 7 -0.17 1.12 -5.68
CA LEU A 7 -0.97 -0.05 -6.00
C LEU A 7 -0.07 -1.28 -6.06
N CYS A 8 -0.28 -2.21 -5.13
CA CYS A 8 0.37 -3.52 -5.14
C CYS A 8 -0.58 -4.58 -5.73
N THR A 9 -0.29 -5.07 -6.94
CA THR A 9 -1.15 -6.03 -7.66
C THR A 9 -0.35 -7.21 -8.24
N SER A 10 -0.99 -8.22 -8.84
CA SER A 10 -0.25 -9.37 -9.36
C SER A 10 0.33 -9.12 -10.76
N VAL A 11 1.28 -9.95 -11.17
CA VAL A 11 1.80 -9.98 -12.56
C VAL A 11 0.84 -10.68 -13.55
N GLU A 12 -0.30 -11.19 -13.08
CA GLU A 12 -1.27 -11.85 -13.95
C GLU A 12 -1.92 -10.85 -14.90
N LYS A 13 -2.21 -11.29 -16.12
CA LYS A 13 -2.83 -10.44 -17.15
C LYS A 13 -4.19 -9.86 -16.76
N SER A 14 -4.90 -10.52 -15.83
CA SER A 14 -6.18 -10.00 -15.30
C SER A 14 -6.00 -8.65 -14.60
N ASP A 15 -4.81 -8.37 -14.09
CA ASP A 15 -4.52 -7.19 -13.28
C ASP A 15 -3.93 -6.03 -14.11
N ASP A 16 -3.76 -6.21 -15.42
CA ASP A 16 -3.27 -5.15 -16.33
C ASP A 16 -4.19 -3.92 -16.34
N ALA A 17 -5.50 -4.14 -16.17
CA ALA A 17 -6.47 -3.07 -16.04
C ALA A 17 -6.24 -2.23 -14.78
N LEU A 18 -5.81 -2.85 -13.67
CA LEU A 18 -5.55 -2.15 -12.41
C LEU A 18 -4.31 -1.25 -12.53
N GLU A 19 -3.24 -1.74 -13.16
CA GLU A 19 -2.06 -0.94 -13.45
C GLU A 19 -2.39 0.27 -14.34
N SER A 20 -3.23 0.07 -15.35
CA SER A 20 -3.66 1.15 -16.26
C SER A 20 -4.41 2.24 -15.50
N ILE A 21 -5.39 1.85 -14.66
CA ILE A 21 -6.17 2.78 -13.82
C ILE A 21 -5.25 3.52 -12.84
N ALA A 22 -4.32 2.83 -12.18
CA ALA A 22 -3.39 3.48 -11.25
C ALA A 22 -2.52 4.53 -11.96
N LYS A 23 -1.97 4.22 -13.13
CA LYS A 23 -1.18 5.16 -13.93
C LYS A 23 -1.99 6.38 -14.37
N GLU A 24 -3.24 6.20 -14.79
CA GLU A 24 -4.14 7.30 -15.14
C GLU A 24 -4.41 8.25 -13.95
N ASN A 25 -4.31 7.72 -12.72
CA ASN A 25 -4.50 8.48 -11.48
C ASN A 25 -3.18 8.95 -10.83
N ASN A 26 -2.04 8.79 -11.51
CA ASN A 26 -0.70 9.10 -10.98
C ASN A 26 -0.36 8.34 -9.68
N ILE A 27 -0.79 7.09 -9.60
CA ILE A 27 -0.49 6.17 -8.49
C ILE A 27 0.64 5.24 -8.93
N GLU A 28 1.64 5.06 -8.06
CA GLU A 28 2.77 4.15 -8.31
C GLU A 28 2.30 2.69 -8.33
N VAL A 29 3.00 1.83 -9.07
CA VAL A 29 2.61 0.42 -9.21
C VAL A 29 3.77 -0.53 -8.89
N PHE A 30 3.47 -1.52 -8.06
CA PHE A 30 4.30 -2.69 -7.86
C PHE A 30 3.53 -3.95 -8.23
N ARG A 31 4.08 -4.76 -9.13
CA ARG A 31 3.49 -6.03 -9.58
C ARG A 31 4.34 -7.20 -9.11
N GLY A 32 3.73 -8.16 -8.42
CA GLY A 32 4.41 -9.30 -7.83
C GLY A 32 3.59 -10.60 -7.86
N SER A 33 3.93 -11.54 -6.98
CA SER A 33 3.20 -12.81 -6.84
C SER A 33 1.73 -12.58 -6.55
N LEU A 34 0.82 -13.33 -7.18
CA LEU A 34 -0.62 -13.30 -6.85
C LEU A 34 -0.86 -13.80 -5.41
N ASN A 35 -0.19 -14.90 -5.04
CA ASN A 35 -0.43 -15.64 -3.80
C ASN A 35 0.43 -15.16 -2.63
N ASP A 36 1.64 -14.64 -2.92
CA ASP A 36 2.55 -14.16 -1.89
C ASP A 36 2.42 -12.64 -1.71
N VAL A 37 1.45 -12.27 -0.89
CA VAL A 37 1.12 -10.87 -0.63
C VAL A 37 2.23 -10.18 0.19
N LEU A 38 2.89 -10.91 1.09
CA LEU A 38 3.95 -10.35 1.93
C LEU A 38 5.22 -10.06 1.13
N GLU A 39 5.61 -10.98 0.23
CA GLU A 39 6.69 -10.72 -0.74
C GLU A 39 6.39 -9.49 -1.59
N ARG A 40 5.14 -9.35 -2.04
CA ARG A 40 4.71 -8.20 -2.83
C ARG A 40 4.82 -6.88 -2.05
N PHE A 41 4.44 -6.87 -0.77
CA PHE A 41 4.60 -5.70 0.09
C PHE A 41 6.07 -5.38 0.34
N LEU A 42 6.89 -6.40 0.61
CA LEU A 42 8.33 -6.23 0.82
C LEU A 42 9.01 -5.62 -0.42
N GLY A 43 8.71 -6.16 -1.60
CA GLY A 43 9.25 -5.65 -2.86
C GLY A 43 8.82 -4.22 -3.15
N ALA A 44 7.56 -3.86 -2.87
CA ALA A 44 7.07 -2.49 -2.99
C ALA A 44 7.81 -1.54 -2.02
N ALA A 45 7.91 -1.91 -0.74
CA ALA A 45 8.60 -1.10 0.26
C ALA A 45 10.07 -0.87 -0.10
N GLN A 46 10.76 -1.91 -0.59
CA GLN A 46 12.16 -1.80 -1.04
C GLN A 46 12.29 -0.91 -2.30
N LYS A 47 11.42 -1.09 -3.30
CA LYS A 47 11.47 -0.33 -4.56
C LYS A 47 11.27 1.16 -4.33
N PHE A 48 10.36 1.53 -3.43
CA PHE A 48 9.99 2.91 -3.17
C PHE A 48 10.65 3.49 -1.91
N ASN A 49 11.57 2.74 -1.29
CA ASN A 49 12.31 3.13 -0.08
C ASN A 49 11.38 3.64 1.04
N VAL A 50 10.43 2.80 1.43
CA VAL A 50 9.41 3.10 2.44
C VAL A 50 9.79 2.46 3.79
N ASP A 51 9.85 3.29 4.84
CA ASP A 51 10.14 2.84 6.22
C ASP A 51 8.88 2.43 6.99
N TYR A 52 7.80 3.23 6.84
CA TYR A 52 6.49 2.99 7.47
C TYR A 52 5.41 2.96 6.39
N PHE A 53 4.51 1.99 6.46
CA PHE A 53 3.40 1.87 5.52
C PHE A 53 2.12 1.42 6.22
N VAL A 54 0.99 1.79 5.62
CA VAL A 54 -0.32 1.25 5.94
C VAL A 54 -0.76 0.42 4.74
N VAL A 55 -1.28 -0.78 5.03
CA VAL A 55 -1.86 -1.64 4.00
C VAL A 55 -3.36 -1.45 4.01
N PHE A 56 -3.91 -1.29 2.81
CA PHE A 56 -5.35 -1.21 2.61
C PHE A 56 -5.75 -2.11 1.43
N SER A 57 -6.81 -2.91 1.61
CA SER A 57 -7.32 -3.79 0.59
C SER A 57 -8.35 -3.07 -0.28
N GLY A 58 -8.29 -3.30 -1.61
CA GLY A 58 -9.14 -2.59 -2.57
C GLY A 58 -10.65 -2.87 -2.47
N ASP A 59 -11.07 -3.80 -1.62
CA ASP A 59 -12.46 -4.15 -1.35
C ASP A 59 -13.11 -3.32 -0.21
N ASN A 60 -12.32 -2.54 0.54
CA ASN A 60 -12.80 -1.79 1.72
C ASN A 60 -13.17 -0.32 1.43
N ILE A 61 -13.98 -0.07 0.40
CA ILE A 61 -14.24 1.25 -0.24
C ILE A 61 -14.46 2.43 0.74
N PHE A 62 -14.99 2.20 1.94
CA PHE A 62 -15.21 3.24 2.97
C PHE A 62 -13.98 3.48 3.86
N CYS A 63 -12.79 3.50 3.28
CA CYS A 63 -11.56 3.75 4.01
C CYS A 63 -11.52 5.20 4.51
N ASP A 64 -11.14 5.40 5.77
CA ASP A 64 -10.94 6.73 6.33
C ASP A 64 -9.45 7.10 6.27
N PRO A 65 -9.04 8.03 5.38
CA PRO A 65 -7.65 8.44 5.27
C PRO A 65 -7.14 9.16 6.52
N GLU A 66 -8.02 9.82 7.30
CA GLU A 66 -7.61 10.51 8.53
C GLU A 66 -7.21 9.49 9.62
N LEU A 67 -7.91 8.35 9.70
CA LEU A 67 -7.54 7.26 10.61
C LEU A 67 -6.20 6.61 10.22
N MET A 68 -5.92 6.48 8.93
CA MET A 68 -4.63 5.95 8.45
C MET A 68 -3.48 6.90 8.82
N ASP A 69 -3.68 8.20 8.60
CA ASP A 69 -2.72 9.24 8.98
C ASP A 69 -2.48 9.26 10.49
N LEU A 70 -3.54 9.09 11.30
CA LEU A 70 -3.41 8.98 12.75
C LEU A 70 -2.57 7.75 13.15
N GLY A 71 -2.82 6.59 12.54
CA GLY A 71 -2.06 5.37 12.79
C GLY A 71 -0.58 5.52 12.45
N LEU A 72 -0.26 6.06 11.27
CA LEU A 72 1.12 6.33 10.85
C LEU A 72 1.84 7.28 11.82
N ASN A 73 1.18 8.37 12.22
CA ASN A 73 1.74 9.31 13.19
C ASN A 73 2.00 8.64 14.54
N GLN A 74 1.11 7.74 15.01
CA GLN A 74 1.32 6.99 16.25
C GLN A 74 2.49 6.01 16.12
N MET A 75 2.67 5.35 14.97
CA MET A 75 3.82 4.47 14.74
C MET A 75 5.13 5.24 14.78
N ILE A 76 5.23 6.35 14.03
CA ILE A 76 6.45 7.15 13.91
C ILE A 76 6.82 7.77 15.27
N ASN A 77 5.86 8.42 15.95
CA ASN A 77 6.15 9.15 17.19
C ASN A 77 6.54 8.25 18.36
N ASN A 78 6.12 6.98 18.35
CA ASN A 78 6.40 6.03 19.43
C ASN A 78 7.39 4.93 19.03
N GLY A 79 7.92 4.95 17.79
CA GLY A 79 8.82 3.93 17.28
C GLY A 79 8.21 2.53 17.28
N LEU A 80 6.94 2.40 16.86
CA LEU A 80 6.24 1.11 16.84
C LEU A 80 6.48 0.36 15.54
N ASP A 81 6.68 -0.95 15.62
CA ASP A 81 6.78 -1.83 14.45
C ASP A 81 5.41 -2.16 13.83
N PHE A 82 4.34 -2.15 14.64
CA PHE A 82 3.00 -2.52 14.19
C PHE A 82 1.91 -1.86 15.04
N ILE A 83 0.84 -1.40 14.37
CA ILE A 83 -0.39 -0.95 14.99
C ILE A 83 -1.59 -1.54 14.26
N LYS A 84 -2.61 -1.96 15.00
CA LYS A 84 -3.89 -2.37 14.44
C LYS A 84 -4.92 -1.26 14.67
N LEU A 85 -5.42 -0.68 13.58
CA LEU A 85 -6.55 0.23 13.62
C LEU A 85 -7.87 -0.58 13.70
N PRO A 86 -8.88 -0.05 14.40
CA PRO A 86 -10.17 -0.72 14.60
C PRO A 86 -10.96 -0.94 13.30
#